data_AF-A0A3N8L127-F1
#
_entry.id   AF-A0A3N8L127-F1
#
_cell.length_a   1.000
_cell.length_b   1.000
_cell.length_c   1.000
_cell.angle_alpha   90.00
_cell.angle_beta   90.00
_cell.angle_gamma   90.00
#
_symmetry.space_group_name_H-M   'P 1'
#
loop_
_entity.id
_entity.type
_entity.pdbx_description
1 polymer ?
#
loop_
_entity_poly.entity_id
_entity_poly.type
_entity_poly.pdbx_seq_one_letter_code
_entity_poly.pdbx_strand_id
1 'polypeptide(L)'
;MDEWQSSVEETCSAPSCDCDAMQARLQRAEAEIRRLTRCIQLRDRKLSELRKVLANSAVAHYCVEDRLQRELDALRINTPTDMTDDLPNGIEGDPQRNGVTVRLPYVTAILSVLFDTMVAFWADCDRHRLPKSSTVAHAIDERLGLSAQTNGEASRSSQAYASAIRPDWVKDADMRHHRPVVLGKRFP
;
A
#
# COMPACT_ATOMS: atom_id res chain seq x y z
N MET A 1 -45.63 3.70 96.23
CA MET A 1 -46.19 4.30 95.01
C MET A 1 -45.34 5.53 94.76
N ASP A 2 -44.39 5.54 93.82
CA ASP A 2 -44.31 4.76 92.59
C ASP A 2 -42.88 4.38 92.22
N GLU A 3 -42.80 3.17 91.65
CA GLU A 3 -41.63 2.48 91.15
C GLU A 3 -40.99 3.19 89.96
N TRP A 4 -39.68 3.39 90.06
CA TRP A 4 -38.81 3.55 88.90
C TRP A 4 -38.59 2.18 88.25
N GLN A 5 -39.31 1.89 87.18
CA GLN A 5 -38.97 0.85 86.19
C GLN A 5 -39.17 1.49 84.81
N SER A 6 -38.10 1.90 84.13
CA SER A 6 -37.39 1.09 83.14
C SER A 6 -38.33 0.48 82.11
N SER A 7 -38.38 1.08 80.91
CA SER A 7 -38.36 0.33 79.64
C SER A 7 -38.03 1.28 78.50
N VAL A 8 -36.76 1.23 78.10
CA VAL A 8 -36.31 1.57 76.76
C VAL A 8 -36.94 0.54 75.83
N GLU A 9 -37.98 0.93 75.11
CA GLU A 9 -38.41 0.20 73.91
C GLU A 9 -37.97 1.02 72.70
N GLU A 10 -36.68 0.93 72.43
CA GLU A 10 -36.13 1.23 71.11
C GLU A 10 -36.61 0.13 70.16
N THR A 11 -37.71 0.40 69.47
CA THR A 11 -38.29 -0.47 68.45
C THR A 11 -37.32 -0.55 67.26
N CYS A 12 -36.32 -1.41 67.39
CA CYS A 12 -35.36 -1.74 66.35
C CYS A 12 -35.99 -2.78 65.42
N SER A 13 -36.70 -2.33 64.39
CA SER A 13 -37.25 -3.19 63.33
C SER A 13 -36.95 -2.60 61.95
N ALA A 14 -35.69 -2.74 61.50
CA ALA A 14 -35.31 -2.55 60.09
C ALA A 14 -34.08 -3.33 59.54
N PRO A 15 -33.44 -4.33 60.19
CA PRO A 15 -32.25 -4.98 59.61
C PRO A 15 -32.56 -5.99 58.48
N SER A 16 -33.81 -6.47 58.37
CA SER A 16 -34.20 -7.50 57.39
C SER A 16 -34.27 -6.98 55.95
N CYS A 17 -34.81 -5.76 55.77
CA CYS A 17 -35.07 -5.20 54.43
C CYS A 17 -33.77 -4.82 53.69
N ASP A 18 -32.75 -4.32 54.41
CA ASP A 18 -31.44 -3.99 53.83
C ASP A 18 -30.63 -5.24 53.48
N CYS A 19 -30.74 -6.29 54.28
CA CYS A 19 -30.10 -7.58 54.00
C CYS A 19 -30.63 -8.19 52.70
N ASP A 20 -31.96 -8.17 52.50
CA ASP A 20 -32.60 -8.65 51.28
C ASP A 20 -32.24 -7.81 50.05
N ALA A 21 -32.14 -6.48 50.21
CA ALA A 21 -31.72 -5.58 49.14
C ALA A 21 -30.27 -5.82 48.72
N MET A 22 -29.36 -6.07 49.67
CA MET A 22 -27.97 -6.44 49.38
C MET A 22 -27.86 -7.83 48.75
N GLN A 23 -28.64 -8.81 49.24
CA GLN A 23 -28.74 -10.14 48.67
C GLN A 23 -29.18 -10.07 47.20
N ALA A 24 -30.20 -9.27 46.89
CA ALA A 24 -30.69 -9.09 45.53
C ALA A 24 -29.66 -8.41 44.61
N ARG A 25 -28.90 -7.43 45.12
CA ARG A 25 -27.81 -6.79 44.37
C ARG A 25 -26.66 -7.76 44.09
N LEU A 26 -26.28 -8.57 45.07
CA LEU A 26 -25.26 -9.61 44.93
C LEU A 26 -25.68 -10.61 43.84
N GLN A 27 -26.91 -11.13 43.92
CA GLN A 27 -27.44 -12.07 42.92
C GLN A 27 -27.44 -11.49 41.50
N ARG A 28 -27.81 -10.21 41.34
CA ARG A 28 -27.74 -9.52 40.03
C ARG A 28 -26.29 -9.39 39.54
N ALA A 29 -25.36 -9.02 40.41
CA ALA A 29 -23.95 -8.92 40.05
C ALA A 29 -23.39 -10.28 39.64
N GLU A 30 -23.70 -11.35 40.37
CA GLU A 30 -23.30 -12.72 40.04
C GLU A 30 -23.92 -13.21 38.72
N ALA A 31 -25.18 -12.85 38.44
CA ALA A 31 -25.83 -13.19 37.18
C ALA A 31 -25.14 -12.47 36.01
N GLU A 32 -24.77 -11.21 36.20
CA GLU A 32 -24.07 -10.42 35.19
C GLU A 32 -22.64 -10.92 34.96
N ILE A 33 -21.90 -11.25 36.03
CA ILE A 33 -20.59 -11.90 35.91
C ILE A 33 -20.72 -13.18 35.10
N ARG A 34 -21.67 -14.06 35.44
CA ARG A 34 -21.92 -15.30 34.69
C ARG A 34 -22.25 -15.04 33.22
N ARG A 35 -23.03 -14.00 32.92
CA ARG A 35 -23.35 -13.59 31.54
C ARG A 35 -22.11 -13.15 30.80
N LEU A 36 -21.33 -12.23 31.37
CA LEU A 36 -20.11 -11.69 30.77
C LEU A 36 -19.05 -12.78 30.57
N THR A 37 -18.86 -13.68 31.54
CA THR A 37 -17.96 -14.83 31.41
C THR A 37 -18.34 -15.71 30.21
N ARG A 38 -19.63 -16.01 30.02
CA ARG A 38 -20.09 -16.77 28.85
C ARG A 38 -19.84 -16.01 27.54
N CYS A 39 -20.06 -14.70 27.52
CA CYS A 39 -19.79 -13.87 26.34
C CYS A 39 -18.30 -13.85 25.97
N ILE A 40 -17.42 -13.73 26.96
CA ILE A 40 -15.97 -13.76 26.75
C ILE A 40 -15.54 -15.12 26.22
N GLN A 41 -15.98 -16.21 26.85
CA GLN A 41 -15.67 -17.57 26.39
C GLN A 41 -16.12 -17.83 24.95
N LEU A 42 -17.30 -17.32 24.56
CA LEU A 42 -17.77 -17.45 23.19
C LEU A 42 -16.90 -16.65 22.20
N ARG A 43 -16.51 -15.42 22.58
CA ARG A 43 -15.61 -14.60 21.76
C ARG A 43 -14.22 -15.22 21.65
N ASP A 44 -13.69 -15.81 22.72
CA ASP A 44 -12.40 -16.49 22.72
C ASP A 44 -12.41 -17.70 21.78
N ARG A 45 -13.49 -18.50 21.80
CA ARG A 45 -13.68 -19.59 20.83
C ARG A 45 -13.67 -19.06 19.40
N LYS A 46 -14.41 -17.99 19.11
CA LYS A 46 -14.46 -17.40 17.77
C LYS A 46 -13.09 -16.86 17.33
N LEU A 47 -12.37 -16.18 18.23
CA LEU A 47 -11.02 -15.69 17.97
C LEU A 47 -10.05 -16.84 17.70
N SER A 48 -10.16 -17.95 18.43
CA SER A 48 -9.33 -19.13 18.20
C SER A 48 -9.56 -19.74 16.80
N GLU A 49 -10.82 -19.83 16.36
CA GLU A 49 -11.16 -20.31 15.01
C GLU A 49 -10.65 -19.36 13.92
N LEU A 50 -10.82 -18.05 14.09
CA LEU A 50 -10.30 -17.07 13.13
C LEU A 50 -8.77 -17.12 13.03
N ARG A 51 -8.07 -17.29 14.16
CA ARG A 51 -6.60 -17.46 14.17
C ARG A 51 -6.18 -18.72 13.40
N LYS A 52 -6.89 -19.83 13.55
CA LYS A 52 -6.62 -21.06 12.78
C LYS A 52 -6.81 -20.84 11.28
N VAL A 53 -7.93 -20.22 10.88
CA VAL A 53 -8.21 -19.93 9.47
C VAL A 53 -7.15 -19.00 8.89
N LEU A 54 -6.75 -17.97 9.62
CA LEU A 54 -5.71 -17.04 9.19
C LEU A 54 -4.35 -17.74 9.03
N ALA A 55 -3.96 -18.58 9.99
CA ALA A 55 -2.73 -19.36 9.91
C ALA A 55 -2.74 -20.30 8.69
N ASN A 56 -3.84 -21.01 8.45
CA ASN A 56 -4.00 -21.90 7.30
C ASN A 56 -3.93 -21.13 5.97
N SER A 57 -4.59 -19.98 5.90
CA SER A 57 -4.55 -19.11 4.72
C SER A 57 -3.13 -18.59 4.47
N ALA A 58 -2.43 -18.13 5.51
CA ALA A 58 -1.05 -17.67 5.39
C ALA A 58 -0.13 -18.78 4.87
N VAL A 59 -0.22 -20.00 5.44
CA VAL A 59 0.54 -21.16 4.95
C VAL A 59 0.23 -21.47 3.49
N ALA A 60 -1.05 -21.45 3.10
CA ALA A 60 -1.44 -21.67 1.71
C ALA A 60 -0.86 -20.61 0.77
N HIS A 61 -0.87 -19.34 1.17
CA HIS A 61 -0.25 -18.26 0.40
C HIS A 61 1.26 -18.44 0.27
N TYR A 62 1.97 -18.73 1.36
CA TYR A 62 3.42 -18.99 1.32
C TYR A 62 3.78 -20.19 0.42
N CYS A 63 2.99 -21.26 0.43
CA CYS A 63 3.21 -22.39 -0.48
C CYS A 63 3.06 -22.00 -1.95
N VAL A 64 2.11 -21.13 -2.28
CA VAL A 64 1.93 -20.62 -3.65
C VAL A 64 3.09 -19.71 -4.04
N GLU A 65 3.50 -18.79 -3.16
CA GLU A 65 4.66 -17.92 -3.39
C GLU A 65 5.93 -18.73 -3.60
N ASP A 66 6.21 -19.72 -2.75
CA ASP A 66 7.39 -20.57 -2.86
C ASP A 66 7.36 -21.43 -4.13
N ARG A 67 6.17 -21.88 -4.58
CA ARG A 67 6.03 -22.55 -5.89
C ARG A 67 6.37 -21.62 -7.04
N LEU A 68 5.80 -20.41 -7.05
CA LEU A 68 6.06 -19.42 -8.09
C LEU A 68 7.54 -19.00 -8.11
N GLN A 69 8.17 -18.87 -6.95
CA GLN A 69 9.59 -18.58 -6.84
C GLN A 69 10.43 -19.70 -7.46
N ARG A 70 10.10 -20.96 -7.17
CA ARG A 70 10.78 -22.11 -7.79
C ARG A 70 10.56 -22.19 -9.30
N GLU A 71 9.37 -21.86 -9.79
CA GLU A 71 9.10 -21.76 -11.24
C GLU A 71 9.94 -20.66 -11.89
N LEU A 72 10.06 -19.50 -11.25
CA LEU A 72 10.92 -18.40 -11.70
C LEU A 72 12.40 -18.81 -11.72
N ASP A 73 12.88 -19.47 -10.67
CA ASP A 73 14.26 -19.94 -10.58
C ASP A 73 14.54 -21.02 -11.65
N ALA A 74 13.59 -21.93 -11.90
CA ALA A 74 13.71 -22.91 -12.98
C ALA A 74 13.75 -22.26 -14.37
N LEU A 75 12.93 -21.24 -14.62
CA LEU A 75 12.98 -20.45 -15.87
C LEU A 75 14.31 -19.71 -16.02
N ARG A 76 14.91 -19.27 -14.92
CA ARG A 76 16.23 -18.62 -14.90
C ARG A 76 17.38 -19.60 -15.15
N ILE A 77 17.23 -20.86 -14.75
CA ILE A 77 18.19 -21.94 -15.03
C ILE A 77 18.04 -22.45 -16.47
N ASN A 78 16.80 -22.54 -16.98
CA ASN A 78 16.48 -23.05 -18.32
C ASN A 78 16.63 -22.00 -19.43
N THR A 79 16.69 -20.71 -19.08
CA THR A 79 17.20 -19.69 -19.99
C THR A 79 18.72 -19.81 -19.98
N PRO A 80 19.37 -20.17 -21.11
CA PRO A 80 20.81 -20.06 -21.18
C PRO A 80 21.14 -18.60 -20.89
N THR A 81 22.01 -18.36 -19.92
CA THR A 81 22.72 -17.08 -19.79
C THR A 81 23.64 -16.85 -21.01
N ASP A 82 23.60 -17.74 -22.00
CA ASP A 82 24.41 -17.82 -23.21
C ASP A 82 23.77 -17.18 -24.47
N MET A 83 22.58 -16.58 -24.37
CA MET A 83 22.01 -15.79 -25.48
C MET A 83 22.54 -14.34 -25.50
N THR A 84 23.76 -14.11 -25.03
CA THR A 84 24.41 -12.80 -25.10
C THR A 84 25.90 -12.84 -25.43
N ASP A 85 26.38 -13.89 -26.11
CA ASP A 85 27.76 -13.89 -26.65
C ASP A 85 27.86 -14.15 -28.16
N ASP A 86 26.75 -14.38 -28.86
CA ASP A 86 26.76 -14.46 -30.33
C ASP A 86 25.54 -13.76 -30.94
N LEU A 87 25.66 -12.43 -31.14
CA LEU A 87 25.00 -11.79 -32.27
C LEU A 87 26.10 -11.46 -33.30
N PRO A 88 25.99 -11.95 -34.55
CA PRO A 88 26.95 -11.63 -35.58
C PRO A 88 26.81 -10.15 -35.93
N ASN A 89 27.88 -9.41 -35.66
CA ASN A 89 28.38 -8.25 -36.37
C ASN A 89 27.34 -7.41 -37.15
N GLY A 90 27.11 -6.18 -36.69
CA GLY A 90 26.61 -5.11 -37.57
C GLY A 90 25.53 -4.23 -36.98
N ILE A 91 25.87 -3.39 -36.01
CA ILE A 91 25.90 -1.93 -36.22
C ILE A 91 27.09 -1.42 -35.41
N GLU A 92 28.20 -1.12 -36.09
CA GLU A 92 29.20 -0.20 -35.55
C GLU A 92 28.50 1.13 -35.25
N GLY A 93 28.16 1.33 -33.98
CA GLY A 93 27.69 2.60 -33.45
C GLY A 93 28.70 3.07 -32.42
N ASP A 94 29.74 3.75 -32.90
CA ASP A 94 30.63 4.70 -32.22
C ASP A 94 31.12 4.33 -30.79
N PRO A 95 32.43 4.09 -30.56
CA PRO A 95 32.99 3.71 -29.25
C PRO A 95 32.97 4.85 -28.20
N GLN A 96 32.12 5.86 -28.35
CA GLN A 96 32.14 7.09 -27.55
C GLN A 96 30.78 7.53 -27.01
N ARG A 97 29.88 6.59 -26.70
CA ARG A 97 28.80 6.83 -25.74
C ARG A 97 29.15 6.16 -24.42
N ASN A 98 29.57 6.95 -23.43
CA ASN A 98 29.75 6.55 -22.04
C ASN A 98 28.41 6.05 -21.44
N GLY A 99 27.96 4.86 -21.82
CA GLY A 99 26.73 4.24 -21.35
C GLY A 99 27.01 3.18 -20.28
N VAL A 100 26.02 2.93 -19.43
CA VAL A 100 26.01 1.80 -18.50
C VAL A 100 24.95 0.81 -18.98
N THR A 101 25.35 -0.43 -19.24
CA THR A 101 24.40 -1.51 -19.56
C THR A 101 23.80 -2.04 -18.25
N VAL A 102 22.49 -1.83 -18.07
CA VAL A 102 21.74 -2.36 -16.93
C VAL A 102 20.93 -3.58 -17.39
N ARG A 103 21.16 -4.74 -16.78
CA ARG A 103 20.32 -5.92 -16.98
C ARG A 103 19.24 -6.01 -15.91
N LEU A 104 17.99 -5.99 -16.31
CA LEU A 104 16.83 -6.16 -15.43
C LEU A 104 16.33 -7.61 -15.54
N PRO A 105 16.19 -8.36 -14.42
CA PRO A 105 15.77 -9.76 -14.45
C PRO A 105 14.31 -9.95 -14.90
N TYR A 106 13.48 -8.91 -14.78
CA TYR A 106 12.10 -8.89 -15.22
C TYR A 106 11.79 -7.55 -15.86
N VAL A 107 11.23 -7.58 -17.07
CA VAL A 107 10.76 -6.39 -17.79
C VAL A 107 9.33 -6.67 -18.24
N THR A 108 8.39 -5.83 -17.83
CA THR A 108 7.00 -5.91 -18.30
C THR A 108 6.88 -5.24 -19.67
N ALA A 109 5.86 -5.59 -20.45
CA ALA A 109 5.62 -4.96 -21.75
C ALA A 109 5.53 -3.42 -21.65
N ILE A 110 4.94 -2.91 -20.56
CA ILE A 110 4.89 -1.48 -20.27
C ILE A 110 6.31 -0.92 -20.09
N LEU A 111 7.13 -1.53 -19.23
CA LEU A 111 8.50 -1.06 -18.99
C LEU A 111 9.36 -1.09 -20.26
N SER A 112 9.24 -2.13 -21.09
CA SER A 112 9.93 -2.18 -22.39
C SER A 112 9.57 -0.97 -23.26
N VAL A 113 8.28 -0.68 -23.41
CA VAL A 113 7.81 0.47 -24.18
C VAL A 113 8.31 1.79 -23.56
N LEU A 114 8.37 1.90 -22.24
CA LEU A 114 8.90 3.09 -21.58
C LEU A 114 10.39 3.28 -21.88
N PHE A 115 11.22 2.25 -21.80
CA PHE A 115 12.63 2.35 -22.14
C PHE A 115 12.85 2.71 -23.62
N ASP A 116 12.12 2.08 -24.54
CA ASP A 116 12.21 2.40 -25.96
C ASP A 116 11.76 3.84 -26.25
N THR A 117 10.72 4.30 -25.55
CA THR A 117 10.26 5.69 -25.62
C THR A 117 11.29 6.64 -25.01
N MET A 118 11.96 6.25 -23.94
CA MET A 118 13.03 7.04 -23.35
C MET A 118 14.17 7.26 -24.32
N VAL A 119 14.63 6.19 -24.97
CA VAL A 119 15.69 6.30 -25.96
C VAL A 119 15.23 7.13 -27.16
N ALA A 120 14.04 6.85 -27.71
CA ALA A 120 13.54 7.52 -28.90
C ALA A 120 13.34 9.05 -28.74
N PHE A 121 12.92 9.51 -27.57
CA PHE A 121 12.58 10.92 -27.35
C PHE A 121 13.62 11.69 -26.53
N TRP A 122 14.37 11.01 -25.65
CA TRP A 122 15.25 11.68 -24.68
C TRP A 122 16.74 11.40 -24.85
N ALA A 123 17.16 10.38 -25.63
CA ALA A 123 18.59 10.04 -25.76
C ALA A 123 19.43 11.19 -26.32
N ASP A 124 18.89 11.94 -27.28
CA ASP A 124 19.55 13.06 -27.95
C ASP A 124 18.85 14.40 -27.65
N CYS A 125 18.10 14.46 -26.55
CA CYS A 125 17.34 15.65 -26.20
C CYS A 125 18.26 16.74 -25.64
N ASP A 126 18.30 17.87 -26.34
CA ASP A 126 18.98 19.10 -25.91
C ASP A 126 17.97 20.06 -25.24
N ARG A 127 18.46 20.95 -24.37
CA ARG A 127 17.69 21.98 -23.66
C ARG A 127 16.92 22.90 -24.60
N HIS A 128 17.34 23.04 -25.85
CA HIS A 128 16.69 23.87 -26.85
C HIS A 128 15.62 23.15 -27.67
N ARG A 129 15.55 21.82 -27.61
CA ARG A 129 14.64 21.01 -28.42
C ARG A 129 14.01 19.89 -27.59
N LEU A 130 13.17 20.31 -26.65
CA LEU A 130 12.40 19.38 -25.82
C LEU A 130 11.24 18.77 -26.61
N PRO A 131 11.06 17.43 -26.59
CA PRO A 131 9.87 16.81 -27.16
C PRO A 131 8.63 17.24 -26.38
N LYS A 132 7.53 17.46 -27.09
CA LYS A 132 6.24 17.80 -26.48
C LYS A 132 5.71 16.60 -25.72
N SER A 133 5.28 16.79 -24.47
CA SER A 133 4.76 15.70 -23.63
C SER A 133 3.54 15.01 -24.24
N SER A 134 2.70 15.73 -24.99
CA SER A 134 1.56 15.15 -25.71
C SER A 134 2.00 14.17 -26.81
N THR A 135 3.05 14.52 -27.56
CA THR A 135 3.62 13.65 -28.59
C THR A 135 4.20 12.38 -27.98
N VAL A 136 4.93 12.50 -26.86
CA VAL A 136 5.46 11.35 -26.14
C VAL A 136 4.32 10.44 -25.64
N ALA A 137 3.26 11.03 -25.08
CA ALA A 137 2.11 10.26 -24.58
C ALA A 137 1.34 9.53 -25.69
N HIS A 138 1.16 10.14 -26.87
CA HIS A 138 0.53 9.46 -28.01
C HIS A 138 1.38 8.31 -28.55
N ALA A 139 2.70 8.47 -28.58
CA ALA A 139 3.61 7.38 -28.98
C ALA A 139 3.53 6.19 -28.00
N ILE A 140 3.33 6.44 -26.71
CA ILE A 140 3.11 5.39 -25.71
C ILE A 140 1.76 4.72 -25.92
N ASP A 141 0.68 5.48 -26.21
CA ASP A 141 -0.63 4.91 -26.52
C ASP A 141 -0.56 3.95 -27.70
N GLU A 142 0.07 4.37 -28.80
CA GLU A 142 0.21 3.57 -30.01
C GLU A 142 0.93 2.25 -29.73
N ARG A 143 2.03 2.30 -28.96
CA ARG A 143 2.85 1.12 -28.64
C ARG A 143 2.19 0.19 -27.61
N LEU A 144 1.37 0.72 -26.70
CA LEU A 144 0.64 -0.07 -25.71
C LEU A 144 -0.76 -0.48 -26.16
N GLY A 145 -1.21 -0.04 -27.34
CA GLY A 145 -2.57 -0.28 -27.84
C GLY A 145 -3.64 0.39 -26.97
N LEU A 146 -3.33 1.54 -26.36
CA LEU A 146 -4.27 2.29 -25.52
C LEU A 146 -5.08 3.27 -26.36
N SER A 147 -6.36 3.40 -26.05
CA SER A 147 -7.24 4.35 -26.73
C SER A 147 -7.04 5.76 -26.18
N ALA A 148 -6.91 6.72 -27.09
CA ALA A 148 -6.94 8.14 -26.77
C ALA A 148 -8.27 8.55 -26.11
N GLN A 149 -8.24 9.64 -25.35
CA GLN A 149 -9.42 10.24 -24.75
C GLN A 149 -10.33 10.85 -25.83
N THR A 150 -11.61 11.05 -25.50
CA THR A 150 -12.62 11.60 -26.45
C THR A 150 -12.31 13.03 -26.91
N ASN A 151 -11.48 13.76 -26.17
CA ASN A 151 -10.99 15.09 -26.51
C ASN A 151 -9.79 15.07 -27.48
N GLY A 152 -9.34 13.90 -27.94
CA GLY A 152 -8.18 13.74 -28.79
C GLY A 152 -6.84 13.77 -28.05
N GLU A 153 -6.83 13.90 -26.72
CA GLU A 153 -5.61 13.77 -25.93
C GLU A 153 -5.23 12.30 -25.75
N ALA A 154 -3.95 12.05 -25.49
CA ALA A 154 -3.47 10.73 -25.11
C ALA A 154 -4.20 10.19 -23.87
N SER A 155 -4.23 8.87 -23.70
CA SER A 155 -4.83 8.22 -22.54
C SER A 155 -4.22 8.73 -21.24
N ARG A 156 -5.01 8.76 -20.16
CA ARG A 156 -4.54 9.23 -18.84
C ARG A 156 -3.31 8.47 -18.35
N SER A 157 -3.26 7.16 -18.62
CA SER A 157 -2.12 6.30 -18.29
C SER A 157 -0.87 6.73 -19.06
N SER A 158 -0.97 6.94 -20.37
CA SER A 158 0.17 7.38 -21.17
C SER A 158 0.63 8.80 -20.85
N GLN A 159 -0.27 9.69 -20.45
CA GLN A 159 0.11 11.00 -19.94
C GLN A 159 0.92 10.88 -18.64
N ALA A 160 0.51 10.01 -17.72
CA ALA A 160 1.24 9.74 -16.49
C ALA A 160 2.62 9.12 -16.78
N TYR A 161 2.69 8.16 -17.69
CA TYR A 161 3.95 7.54 -18.11
C TYR A 161 4.89 8.52 -18.81
N ALA A 162 4.39 9.32 -19.75
CA ALA A 162 5.17 10.37 -20.41
C ALA A 162 5.70 11.41 -19.42
N SER A 163 4.99 11.65 -18.31
CA SER A 163 5.47 12.48 -17.21
C SER A 163 6.58 11.80 -16.41
N ALA A 164 6.44 10.51 -16.12
CA ALA A 164 7.38 9.74 -15.30
C ALA A 164 8.76 9.55 -15.95
N ILE A 165 8.82 9.48 -17.28
CA ILE A 165 10.06 9.24 -18.02
C ILE A 165 10.83 10.51 -18.42
N ARG A 166 10.35 11.69 -18.01
CA ARG A 166 11.06 12.95 -18.31
C ARG A 166 12.37 13.01 -17.53
N PRO A 167 13.46 13.50 -18.14
CA PRO A 167 14.67 13.81 -17.39
C PRO A 167 14.40 14.86 -16.29
N ASP A 168 14.99 14.69 -15.12
CA ASP A 168 14.76 15.56 -13.96
C ASP A 168 15.04 17.03 -14.26
N TRP A 169 16.06 17.33 -15.06
CA TRP A 169 16.40 18.69 -15.45
C TRP A 169 15.32 19.38 -16.30
N VAL A 170 14.50 18.61 -17.02
CA VAL A 170 13.31 19.12 -17.75
C VAL A 170 12.21 19.45 -16.75
N LYS A 171 11.95 18.53 -15.81
CA LYS A 171 10.92 18.67 -14.78
C LYS A 171 11.21 19.86 -13.85
N ASP A 172 12.46 20.04 -13.47
CA ASP A 172 12.91 21.14 -12.61
C ASP A 172 12.76 22.51 -13.28
N ALA A 173 12.92 22.60 -14.61
CA ALA A 173 12.71 23.83 -15.36
C ALA A 173 11.22 24.24 -15.35
N ASP A 174 10.31 23.28 -15.58
CA ASP A 174 8.86 23.52 -15.49
C ASP A 174 8.45 24.02 -14.10
N MET A 175 8.99 23.40 -13.03
CA MET A 175 8.68 23.78 -11.65
C MET A 175 9.20 25.17 -11.25
N ARG A 176 10.26 25.69 -11.89
CA ARG A 176 10.79 27.03 -11.60
C ARG A 176 9.86 28.15 -12.06
N HIS A 177 9.04 27.91 -13.08
CA HIS A 177 8.03 28.86 -13.54
C HIS A 177 6.81 28.94 -12.59
N HIS A 178 6.65 27.97 -11.68
CA HIS A 178 5.53 27.91 -10.74
C HIS A 178 5.88 28.28 -9.30
N ARG A 179 7.14 28.59 -8.96
CA ARG A 179 7.44 29.16 -7.64
C ARG A 179 6.95 30.61 -7.62
N PRO A 180 5.95 30.96 -6.78
CA PRO A 180 5.78 32.36 -6.44
C PRO A 180 7.05 32.78 -5.72
N VAL A 181 7.69 33.83 -6.21
CA VAL A 181 8.71 34.54 -5.44
C VAL A 181 8.01 35.07 -4.20
N VAL A 182 8.09 34.32 -3.10
CA VAL A 182 7.71 34.84 -1.78
C VAL A 182 8.80 35.84 -1.43
N LEU A 183 8.61 37.08 -1.89
CA LEU A 183 9.36 38.23 -1.43
C LEU A 183 9.17 38.31 0.08
N GLY A 184 10.25 38.01 0.80
CA GLY A 184 10.32 38.17 2.24
C GLY A 184 10.00 39.61 2.62
N LYS A 185 8.78 39.82 3.13
CA LYS A 185 8.44 41.02 3.87
C LYS A 185 9.17 40.95 5.21
N ARG A 186 10.37 41.55 5.28
CA ARG A 186 10.89 42.09 6.54
C ARG A 186 10.05 43.34 6.83
N PHE A 187 9.29 43.29 7.91
CA PHE A 187 8.70 44.47 8.53
C PHE A 187 9.50 44.82 9.79
N PRO A 188 9.51 46.12 10.17
CA PRO A 188 10.53 46.74 11.01
C PRO A 188 10.52 46.29 12.47
#